data_AF-A0AAX4NHL6-F1
#
_entry.id   AF-A0AAX4NHL6-F1
#
_cell.length_a   1.000
_cell.length_b   1.000
_cell.length_c   1.000
_cell.angle_alpha   90.00
_cell.angle_beta   90.00
_cell.angle_gamma   90.00
#
_symmetry.space_group_name_H-M   'P 1'
#
loop_
_entity.id
_entity.type
_entity.pdbx_description
1 polymer ?
#
loop_
_entity_poly.entity_id
_entity_poly.type
_entity_poly.pdbx_seq_one_letter_code
_entity_poly.pdbx_strand_id
1 'polypeptide(L)'
;MGILNRKPLKKSKVAKPEKAAKQKRDKKKNSVSSPVERIVEVKTIGDITPIVETRKLIGNQQYREAVILAYNSVKNDYIRYFSEPSVSNESNRYFFIRSLKAFGIEIPETGYVDNHAIVEAMASAPEPEEKLAEKLSALKKLTLFYLDLYEKARFSKDYVVDESTIVNKLIDIYNYMDIAKLYFPNVEIRKVKENIETEAEDSQKERFEEKGQEKEGNGESEVVNPE
;
A
#
# COMPACT_ATOMS: atom_id res chain seq x y z
N MET A 1 -36.02 8.11 -52.55
CA MET A 1 -37.39 8.09 -51.99
C MET A 1 -37.88 6.66 -51.94
N GLY A 2 -38.42 6.20 -50.81
CA GLY A 2 -38.98 4.86 -50.66
C GLY A 2 -39.08 4.45 -49.19
N ILE A 3 -40.14 4.89 -48.52
CA ILE A 3 -40.49 4.54 -47.14
C ILE A 3 -41.20 3.19 -47.16
N LEU A 4 -40.79 2.23 -46.33
CA LEU A 4 -41.63 1.10 -45.94
C LEU A 4 -41.56 0.90 -44.42
N ASN A 5 -42.66 1.27 -43.79
CA ASN A 5 -43.03 1.01 -42.40
C ASN A 5 -44.14 -0.05 -42.43
N ARG A 6 -44.07 -1.11 -41.61
CA ARG A 6 -45.21 -1.74 -40.90
C ARG A 6 -44.74 -2.94 -40.03
N LYS A 7 -45.26 -2.97 -38.80
CA LYS A 7 -45.00 -3.92 -37.69
C LYS A 7 -45.96 -5.15 -37.73
N PRO A 8 -46.19 -5.91 -36.62
CA PRO A 8 -45.73 -7.27 -36.32
C PRO A 8 -46.90 -8.28 -36.20
N LEU A 9 -46.70 -9.54 -35.74
CA LEU A 9 -47.69 -10.45 -35.08
C LEU A 9 -46.99 -11.79 -34.71
N LYS A 10 -46.78 -12.14 -33.44
CA LYS A 10 -47.61 -12.90 -32.46
C LYS A 10 -47.41 -14.43 -32.40
N LYS A 11 -46.86 -14.86 -31.25
CA LYS A 11 -47.23 -15.97 -30.33
C LYS A 11 -47.49 -17.37 -30.91
N SER A 12 -46.74 -18.36 -30.40
CA SER A 12 -47.29 -19.70 -30.11
C SER A 12 -47.07 -20.07 -28.63
N LYS A 13 -48.16 -20.52 -28.00
CA LYS A 13 -48.23 -21.18 -26.71
C LYS A 13 -48.46 -22.67 -26.99
N VAL A 14 -47.73 -23.56 -26.33
CA VAL A 14 -48.09 -24.98 -26.16
C VAL A 14 -47.64 -25.34 -24.73
N ALA A 15 -48.52 -25.27 -23.73
CA ALA A 15 -49.43 -26.31 -23.25
C ALA A 15 -48.70 -27.45 -22.51
N LYS A 16 -48.89 -27.46 -21.18
CA LYS A 16 -48.61 -28.56 -20.23
C LYS A 16 -49.35 -29.85 -20.61
N PRO A 17 -48.91 -31.00 -20.06
CA PRO A 17 -49.75 -31.59 -19.02
C PRO A 17 -49.00 -32.04 -17.75
N GLU A 18 -49.74 -31.89 -16.65
CA GLU A 18 -49.71 -32.63 -15.37
C GLU A 18 -49.63 -34.16 -15.57
N LYS A 19 -49.23 -35.06 -14.65
CA LYS A 19 -49.16 -35.14 -13.17
C LYS A 19 -48.46 -36.47 -12.86
N ALA A 20 -47.75 -36.60 -11.74
CA ALA A 20 -47.86 -37.76 -10.83
C ALA A 20 -46.85 -37.64 -9.67
N ALA A 21 -47.39 -37.58 -8.46
CA ALA A 21 -46.66 -37.59 -7.21
C ALA A 21 -45.92 -38.91 -7.00
N LYS A 22 -44.65 -38.84 -6.58
CA LYS A 22 -44.02 -39.87 -5.74
C LYS A 22 -43.19 -39.19 -4.65
N GLN A 23 -43.73 -39.24 -3.43
CA GLN A 23 -43.02 -39.02 -2.18
C GLN A 23 -41.77 -39.92 -2.15
N LYS A 24 -40.60 -39.31 -1.92
CA LYS A 24 -39.43 -40.00 -1.38
C LYS A 24 -38.72 -39.08 -0.40
N ARG A 25 -39.01 -39.33 0.88
CA ARG A 25 -38.15 -39.28 2.07
C ARG A 25 -37.05 -38.21 2.07
N ASP A 26 -37.19 -37.27 3.00
CA ASP A 26 -36.14 -36.41 3.52
C ASP A 26 -34.86 -37.19 3.81
N LYS A 27 -33.90 -37.13 2.88
CA LYS A 27 -32.50 -37.33 3.23
C LYS A 27 -31.98 -35.95 3.61
N LYS A 28 -31.91 -35.72 4.92
CA LYS A 28 -31.14 -34.66 5.55
C LYS A 28 -29.72 -34.75 4.98
N LYS A 29 -29.44 -33.98 3.94
CA LYS A 29 -28.09 -33.81 3.40
C LYS A 29 -27.41 -32.94 4.46
N ASN A 30 -26.59 -33.56 5.30
CA ASN A 30 -25.59 -32.83 6.06
C ASN A 30 -24.77 -32.07 5.02
N SER A 31 -25.09 -30.79 4.81
CA SER A 31 -24.18 -29.88 4.13
C SER A 31 -22.99 -29.77 5.08
N VAL A 32 -21.99 -30.60 4.84
CA VAL A 32 -20.64 -30.34 5.32
C VAL A 32 -20.34 -28.93 4.84
N SER A 33 -20.40 -27.98 5.79
CA SER A 33 -19.95 -26.61 5.57
C SER A 33 -18.56 -26.74 4.95
N SER A 34 -18.44 -26.40 3.68
CA SER A 34 -17.13 -26.29 3.05
C SER A 34 -16.27 -25.41 3.96
N PRO A 35 -15.04 -25.81 4.30
CA PRO A 35 -14.15 -24.96 5.06
C PRO A 35 -14.06 -23.64 4.32
N VAL A 36 -14.46 -22.55 4.99
CA VAL A 36 -14.34 -21.20 4.45
C VAL A 36 -12.85 -20.93 4.37
N GLU A 37 -12.26 -21.13 3.19
CA GLU A 37 -10.89 -20.73 2.91
C GLU A 37 -10.80 -19.22 3.08
N ARG A 38 -10.13 -18.79 4.15
CA ARG A 38 -9.82 -17.38 4.36
C ARG A 38 -8.57 -17.07 3.55
N ILE A 39 -8.76 -16.46 2.38
CA ILE A 39 -7.66 -15.89 1.60
C ILE A 39 -7.28 -14.56 2.27
N VAL A 40 -6.05 -14.48 2.77
CA VAL A 40 -5.47 -13.23 3.29
C VAL A 40 -4.68 -12.59 2.16
N GLU A 41 -5.19 -11.48 1.61
CA GLU A 41 -4.49 -10.67 0.62
C GLU A 41 -3.72 -9.54 1.33
N VAL A 42 -2.39 -9.57 1.24
CA VAL A 42 -1.52 -8.50 1.77
C VAL A 42 -1.29 -7.49 0.66
N LYS A 43 -1.73 -6.24 0.86
CA LYS A 43 -1.50 -5.13 -0.07
C LYS A 43 -0.37 -4.25 0.42
N THR A 44 0.57 -3.94 -0.47
CA THR A 44 1.75 -3.12 -0.19
C THR A 44 1.65 -1.76 -0.88
N ILE A 45 2.60 -0.86 -0.59
CA ILE A 45 2.75 0.40 -1.34
C ILE A 45 2.91 0.10 -2.84
N GLY A 46 3.56 -1.01 -3.20
CA GLY A 46 3.75 -1.40 -4.60
C GLY A 46 2.46 -1.69 -5.38
N ASP A 47 1.34 -1.86 -4.68
CA ASP A 47 0.06 -2.31 -5.25
C ASP A 47 -0.98 -1.17 -5.38
N ILE A 48 -0.63 0.06 -4.96
CA ILE A 48 -1.52 1.22 -5.12
C ILE A 48 -1.61 1.65 -6.58
N THR A 49 -2.78 2.17 -6.97
CA THR A 49 -3.09 2.53 -8.36
C THR A 49 -2.02 3.38 -9.03
N PRO A 50 -1.51 4.48 -8.41
CA PRO A 50 -0.46 5.29 -9.04
C PRO A 50 0.80 4.52 -9.40
N ILE A 51 1.23 3.59 -8.57
CA ILE A 51 2.46 2.81 -8.82
C ILE A 51 2.22 1.77 -9.92
N VAL A 52 1.09 1.08 -9.87
CA VAL A 52 0.72 0.08 -10.89
C VAL A 52 0.58 0.70 -12.27
N GLU A 53 -0.12 1.84 -12.38
CA GLU A 53 -0.30 2.54 -13.65
C GLU A 53 1.02 3.11 -14.18
N THR A 54 1.87 3.64 -13.29
CA THR A 54 3.21 4.12 -13.67
C THR A 54 4.06 2.98 -14.23
N ARG A 55 4.10 1.81 -13.58
CA ARG A 55 4.82 0.63 -14.08
C ARG A 55 4.30 0.17 -15.44
N LYS A 56 2.99 0.23 -15.67
CA LYS A 56 2.38 -0.10 -16.97
C LYS A 56 2.86 0.83 -18.07
N LEU A 57 2.92 2.14 -17.82
CA LEU A 57 3.42 3.12 -18.80
C LEU A 57 4.92 2.93 -19.07
N ILE A 58 5.70 2.66 -18.03
CA ILE A 58 7.13 2.32 -18.15
C ILE A 58 7.32 1.08 -19.03
N GLY A 59 6.56 -0.01 -18.79
CA GLY A 59 6.62 -1.22 -19.61
C GLY A 59 6.24 -1.02 -21.08
N ASN A 60 5.47 0.03 -21.39
CA ASN A 60 5.15 0.46 -22.75
C ASN A 60 6.16 1.46 -23.33
N GLN A 61 7.27 1.75 -22.63
CA GLN A 61 8.28 2.74 -23.00
C GLN A 61 7.74 4.18 -23.08
N GLN A 62 6.65 4.47 -22.36
CA GLN A 62 6.02 5.79 -22.29
C GLN A 62 6.52 6.56 -21.05
N TYR A 63 7.83 6.79 -20.98
CA TYR A 63 8.49 7.37 -19.79
C TYR A 63 8.00 8.76 -19.43
N ARG A 64 7.82 9.60 -20.44
CA ARG A 64 7.32 10.96 -20.27
C ARG A 64 5.93 10.96 -19.62
N GLU A 65 5.02 10.16 -20.17
CA GLU A 65 3.66 10.01 -19.67
C GLU A 65 3.66 9.39 -18.26
N ALA A 66 4.55 8.42 -18.01
CA ALA A 66 4.71 7.79 -16.70
C ALA A 66 5.09 8.81 -15.63
N VAL A 67 6.06 9.69 -15.90
CA VAL A 67 6.48 10.74 -14.96
C VAL A 67 5.37 11.77 -14.73
N ILE A 68 4.66 12.19 -15.77
CA ILE A 68 3.57 13.15 -15.66
C ILE A 68 2.42 12.58 -14.83
N LEU A 69 2.02 11.33 -15.10
CA LEU A 69 0.99 10.63 -14.34
C LEU A 69 1.42 10.48 -12.88
N ALA A 70 2.62 9.93 -12.64
CA ALA A 70 3.20 9.73 -11.33
C ALA A 70 3.13 10.99 -10.47
N TYR A 71 3.65 12.10 -11.01
CA TYR A 71 3.67 13.40 -10.34
C TYR A 71 2.25 13.89 -9.99
N ASN A 72 1.34 13.87 -10.96
CA ASN A 72 -0.01 14.38 -10.76
C ASN A 72 -0.74 13.55 -9.69
N SER A 73 -0.62 12.22 -9.73
CA SER A 73 -1.23 11.31 -8.78
C SER A 73 -0.71 11.55 -7.36
N VAL A 74 0.62 11.55 -7.17
CA VAL A 74 1.20 11.72 -5.84
C VAL A 74 0.98 13.13 -5.28
N LYS A 75 0.97 14.19 -6.12
CA LYS A 75 0.63 15.55 -5.69
C LYS A 75 -0.81 15.62 -5.19
N ASN A 76 -1.75 15.03 -5.92
CA ASN A 76 -3.16 15.01 -5.53
C ASN A 76 -3.37 14.23 -4.22
N ASP A 77 -2.66 13.11 -4.07
CA ASP A 77 -2.68 12.34 -2.82
C ASP A 77 -2.09 13.11 -1.66
N TYR A 78 -0.96 13.78 -1.85
CA TYR A 78 -0.35 14.63 -0.83
C TYR A 78 -1.33 15.72 -0.37
N ILE A 79 -1.97 16.42 -1.31
CA ILE A 79 -2.97 17.46 -1.00
C ILE A 79 -4.13 16.87 -0.20
N ARG A 80 -4.65 15.71 -0.63
CA ARG A 80 -5.77 15.02 0.03
C ARG A 80 -5.40 14.50 1.42
N TYR A 81 -4.21 13.93 1.58
CA TYR A 81 -3.76 13.28 2.81
C TYR A 81 -3.49 14.30 3.92
N PHE A 82 -2.75 15.35 3.59
CA PHE A 82 -2.32 16.39 4.53
C PHE A 82 -3.26 17.59 4.58
N SER A 83 -4.40 17.52 3.89
CA SER A 83 -5.37 18.60 3.76
C SER A 83 -4.71 19.92 3.38
N GLU A 84 -3.78 19.88 2.42
CA GLU A 84 -3.03 21.06 2.00
C GLU A 84 -3.98 22.06 1.31
N PRO A 85 -3.95 23.35 1.64
CA PRO A 85 -4.79 24.33 0.98
C PRO A 85 -4.50 24.37 -0.53
N SER A 86 -5.51 24.17 -1.37
CA SER A 86 -5.39 24.30 -2.82
C SER A 86 -5.77 25.71 -3.25
N VAL A 87 -4.87 26.40 -3.95
CA VAL A 87 -5.18 27.69 -4.58
C VAL A 87 -5.55 27.44 -6.05
N SER A 88 -6.70 27.96 -6.49
CA SER A 88 -7.13 27.80 -7.88
C SER A 88 -6.13 28.43 -8.85
N ASN A 89 -5.78 27.74 -9.93
CA ASN A 89 -4.83 28.18 -10.96
C ASN A 89 -3.40 28.43 -10.47
N GLU A 90 -3.03 27.89 -9.31
CA GLU A 90 -1.66 27.94 -8.83
C GLU A 90 -0.73 27.05 -9.68
N SER A 91 0.41 27.59 -10.09
CA SER A 91 1.44 26.79 -10.78
C SER A 91 2.09 25.79 -9.81
N ASN A 92 2.63 24.70 -10.33
CA ASN A 92 3.33 23.70 -9.50
C ASN A 92 4.47 24.32 -8.69
N ARG A 93 5.23 25.25 -9.28
CA ARG A 93 6.33 25.90 -8.58
C ARG A 93 5.84 26.83 -7.46
N TYR A 94 4.81 27.62 -7.72
CA TYR A 94 4.19 28.46 -6.68
C TYR A 94 3.64 27.62 -5.52
N PHE A 95 3.01 26.48 -5.83
CA PHE A 95 2.57 25.52 -4.83
C PHE A 95 3.71 25.08 -3.91
N PHE A 96 4.86 24.64 -4.45
CA PHE A 96 5.99 24.22 -3.63
C PHE A 96 6.57 25.35 -2.80
N ILE A 97 6.78 26.53 -3.40
CA ILE A 97 7.33 27.68 -2.67
C ILE A 97 6.41 28.08 -1.52
N ARG A 98 5.09 28.15 -1.75
CA ARG A 98 4.11 28.45 -0.72
C ARG A 98 4.09 27.40 0.38
N SER A 99 4.03 26.12 0.02
CA SER A 99 3.97 25.02 0.99
C SER A 99 5.26 24.92 1.81
N LEU A 100 6.44 25.10 1.20
CA LEU A 100 7.73 25.14 1.91
C LEU A 100 7.81 26.33 2.87
N LYS A 101 7.33 27.51 2.44
CA LYS A 101 7.27 28.70 3.29
C LYS A 101 6.36 28.50 4.51
N ALA A 102 5.30 27.71 4.40
CA ALA A 102 4.44 27.36 5.54
C ALA A 102 5.19 26.55 6.63
N PHE A 103 6.33 25.94 6.30
CA PHE A 103 7.24 25.28 7.25
C PHE A 103 8.41 26.17 7.69
N GLY A 104 8.37 27.48 7.39
CA GLY A 104 9.45 28.41 7.73
C GLY A 104 10.69 28.28 6.83
N ILE A 105 10.58 27.61 5.69
CA ILE A 105 11.67 27.53 4.70
C ILE A 105 11.56 28.74 3.79
N GLU A 106 12.49 29.69 3.95
CA GLU A 106 12.56 30.89 3.12
C GLU A 106 13.22 30.56 1.77
N ILE A 107 12.45 30.68 0.69
CA ILE A 107 12.94 30.52 -0.68
C ILE A 107 13.30 31.90 -1.23
N PRO A 108 14.54 32.12 -1.70
CA PRO A 108 14.91 33.39 -2.32
C PRO A 108 14.13 33.63 -3.61
N GLU A 109 13.99 34.88 -4.05
CA GLU A 109 13.24 35.24 -5.26
C GLU A 109 13.75 34.53 -6.53
N THR A 110 15.04 34.21 -6.57
CA THR A 110 15.64 33.43 -7.66
C THR A 110 15.02 32.03 -7.77
N GLY A 111 14.51 31.45 -6.68
CA GLY A 111 13.85 30.16 -6.65
C GLY A 111 12.56 30.08 -7.46
N TYR A 112 11.96 31.21 -7.86
CA TYR A 112 10.84 31.19 -8.80
C TYR A 112 11.27 30.82 -10.23
N VAL A 113 12.56 30.92 -10.55
CA VAL A 113 13.11 30.62 -11.89
C VAL A 113 14.17 29.51 -11.84
N ASP A 114 14.97 29.44 -10.78
CA ASP A 114 16.07 28.50 -10.60
C ASP A 114 15.73 27.36 -9.65
N ASN A 115 15.96 26.12 -10.11
CA ASN A 115 15.73 24.90 -9.34
C ASN A 115 16.75 24.76 -8.21
N HIS A 116 18.00 25.19 -8.42
CA HIS A 116 19.06 25.04 -7.42
C HIS A 116 18.76 25.84 -6.16
N ALA A 117 18.26 27.06 -6.31
CA ALA A 117 17.86 27.89 -5.19
C ALA A 117 16.79 27.24 -4.30
N ILE A 118 15.84 26.48 -4.86
CA ILE A 118 14.84 25.74 -4.07
C ILE A 118 15.51 24.58 -3.33
N VAL A 119 16.39 23.82 -4.00
CA VAL A 119 17.08 22.67 -3.42
C VAL A 119 17.98 23.08 -2.26
N GLU A 120 18.75 24.15 -2.43
CA GLU A 120 19.61 24.70 -1.37
C GLU A 120 18.80 25.15 -0.15
N ALA A 121 17.68 25.85 -0.35
CA ALA A 121 16.81 26.26 0.73
C ALA A 121 16.17 25.08 1.48
N MET A 122 15.84 23.98 0.78
CA MET A 122 15.34 22.76 1.44
C MET A 122 16.42 22.03 2.25
N ALA A 123 17.69 22.15 1.86
CA ALA A 123 18.81 21.55 2.56
C ALA A 123 19.17 22.30 3.86
N SER A 124 18.94 23.61 3.89
CA SER A 124 19.12 24.45 5.08
C SER A 124 17.87 24.54 5.97
N ALA A 125 16.84 23.76 5.66
CA ALA A 125 15.57 23.80 6.38
C ALA A 125 15.73 23.38 7.86
N PRO A 126 14.99 24.04 8.77
CA PRO A 126 14.97 23.64 10.18
C PRO A 126 14.36 22.25 10.36
N GLU A 127 14.72 21.60 11.46
CA GLU A 127 14.07 20.36 11.89
C GLU A 127 12.59 20.66 12.22
N PRO A 128 11.63 19.98 11.58
CA PRO A 128 10.22 20.20 11.82
C PRO A 128 9.78 19.64 13.19
N GLU A 129 8.68 20.15 13.72
CA GLU A 129 7.98 19.48 14.82
C GLU A 129 7.62 18.03 14.43
N GLU A 130 7.66 17.11 15.39
CA GLU A 130 7.44 15.67 15.15
C GLU A 130 6.13 15.38 14.40
N LYS A 131 5.05 16.10 14.73
CA LYS A 131 3.74 15.97 14.07
C LYS A 131 3.72 16.43 12.61
N LEU A 132 4.69 17.25 12.22
CA LEU A 132 4.82 17.84 10.90
C LEU A 132 5.97 17.22 10.09
N ALA A 133 6.79 16.37 10.72
CA ALA A 133 7.97 15.78 10.11
C ALA A 133 7.64 14.93 8.88
N GLU A 134 6.60 14.11 8.94
CA GLU A 134 6.14 13.30 7.80
C GLU A 134 5.67 14.20 6.65
N LYS A 135 4.89 15.24 6.96
CA LYS A 135 4.38 16.19 5.96
C LYS A 135 5.51 16.93 5.25
N LEU A 136 6.48 17.46 6.00
CA LEU A 136 7.62 18.14 5.42
C LEU A 136 8.51 17.17 4.61
N SER A 137 8.72 15.95 5.10
CA SER A 137 9.51 14.94 4.39
C SER A 137 8.88 14.54 3.07
N ALA A 138 7.56 14.29 3.07
CA ALA A 138 6.80 14.03 1.86
C ALA A 138 6.88 15.22 0.89
N LEU A 139 6.74 16.46 1.38
CA LEU A 139 6.81 17.66 0.58
C LEU A 139 8.18 17.85 -0.07
N LYS A 140 9.28 17.66 0.68
CA LYS A 140 10.65 17.75 0.16
C LYS A 140 10.86 16.72 -0.96
N LYS A 141 10.46 15.47 -0.74
CA LYS A 141 10.58 14.40 -1.75
C LYS A 141 9.72 14.65 -2.98
N LEU A 142 8.50 15.16 -2.79
CA LEU A 142 7.62 15.57 -3.89
C LEU A 142 8.21 16.76 -4.68
N THR A 143 8.82 17.72 -3.99
CA THR A 143 9.49 18.86 -4.62
C THR A 143 10.68 18.40 -5.45
N LEU A 144 11.50 17.49 -4.92
CA LEU A 144 12.60 16.89 -5.67
C LEU A 144 12.11 16.08 -6.87
N PHE A 145 11.02 15.32 -6.75
CA PHE A 145 10.40 14.64 -7.89
C PHE A 145 9.99 15.64 -8.98
N TYR A 146 9.40 16.77 -8.58
CA TYR A 146 8.99 17.83 -9.49
C TYR A 146 10.18 18.41 -10.27
N LEU A 147 11.23 18.83 -9.55
CA LEU A 147 12.40 19.50 -10.12
C LEU A 147 13.28 18.53 -10.94
N ASP A 148 13.46 17.30 -10.47
CA ASP A 148 14.39 16.34 -11.09
C ASP A 148 13.80 15.65 -12.32
N LEU A 149 12.50 15.34 -12.28
CA LEU A 149 11.83 14.48 -13.26
C LEU A 149 10.71 15.22 -14.00
N TYR A 150 9.73 15.74 -13.27
CA TYR A 150 8.50 16.24 -13.89
C TYR A 150 8.74 17.43 -14.81
N GLU A 151 9.53 18.43 -14.40
CA GLU A 151 9.83 19.58 -15.25
C GLU A 151 10.49 19.13 -16.55
N LYS A 152 11.48 18.24 -16.48
CA LYS A 152 12.16 17.71 -17.66
C LYS A 152 11.21 16.93 -18.58
N ALA A 153 10.38 16.04 -18.02
CA ALA A 153 9.38 15.30 -18.79
C ALA A 153 8.31 16.21 -19.42
N ARG A 154 7.93 17.30 -18.75
CA ARG A 154 6.95 18.25 -19.26
C ARG A 154 7.45 18.98 -20.50
N PHE A 155 8.72 19.37 -20.52
CA PHE A 155 9.30 20.20 -21.58
C PHE A 155 10.09 19.43 -22.64
N SER A 156 10.52 18.19 -22.37
CA SER A 156 11.21 17.33 -23.33
C SER A 156 10.28 16.26 -23.91
N LYS A 157 10.23 16.15 -25.24
CA LYS A 157 9.40 15.15 -25.95
C LYS A 157 10.01 13.76 -25.86
N ASP A 158 11.33 13.66 -25.96
CA ASP A 158 12.08 12.40 -25.97
C ASP A 158 12.71 12.13 -24.59
N TYR A 159 12.00 12.47 -23.51
CA TYR A 159 12.51 12.28 -22.16
C TYR A 159 12.60 10.79 -21.82
N VAL A 160 13.82 10.32 -21.60
CA VAL A 160 14.12 8.97 -21.11
C VAL A 160 14.74 9.09 -19.73
N VAL A 161 14.29 8.24 -18.82
CA VAL A 161 14.81 8.13 -17.47
C VAL A 161 14.84 6.66 -17.09
N ASP A 162 15.75 6.31 -16.18
CA ASP A 162 15.82 4.98 -15.61
C ASP A 162 14.48 4.57 -14.97
N GLU A 163 14.02 3.36 -15.30
CA GLU A 163 12.72 2.81 -14.89
C GLU A 163 12.56 2.77 -13.38
N SER A 164 13.62 2.32 -12.70
CA SER A 164 13.62 2.15 -11.26
C SER A 164 13.52 3.51 -10.54
N THR A 165 14.12 4.54 -11.12
CA THR A 165 14.16 5.88 -10.54
C THR A 165 12.76 6.48 -10.32
N ILE A 166 11.85 6.36 -11.28
CA ILE A 166 10.48 6.91 -11.17
C ILE A 166 9.74 6.22 -10.01
N VAL A 167 9.72 4.88 -10.04
CA VAL A 167 8.96 4.07 -9.08
C VAL A 167 9.54 4.17 -7.67
N ASN A 168 10.87 4.18 -7.54
CA ASN A 168 11.53 4.31 -6.24
C ASN A 168 11.24 5.67 -5.61
N LYS A 169 11.31 6.77 -6.37
CA LYS A 169 10.95 8.10 -5.83
C LYS A 169 9.46 8.19 -5.47
N LEU A 170 8.57 7.54 -6.21
CA LEU A 170 7.14 7.43 -5.84
C LEU A 170 6.97 6.72 -4.50
N ILE A 171 7.51 5.50 -4.36
CA ILE A 171 7.43 4.70 -3.13
C ILE A 171 7.98 5.49 -1.96
N ASP A 172 9.12 6.17 -2.15
CA ASP A 172 9.77 6.97 -1.13
C ASP A 172 8.90 8.14 -0.64
N ILE A 173 8.06 8.74 -1.50
CA ILE A 173 7.07 9.74 -1.07
C ILE A 173 5.92 9.06 -0.29
N TYR A 174 5.41 7.93 -0.79
CA TYR A 174 4.30 7.20 -0.15
C TYR A 174 4.66 6.60 1.21
N ASN A 175 5.94 6.38 1.51
CA ASN A 175 6.39 5.95 2.84
C ASN A 175 6.04 6.94 3.96
N TYR A 176 5.74 8.20 3.61
CA TYR A 176 5.34 9.25 4.55
C TYR A 176 3.83 9.50 4.60
N MET A 177 3.04 8.62 3.97
CA MET A 177 1.58 8.70 3.96
C MET A 177 0.98 7.35 4.33
N ASP A 178 -0.09 7.35 5.13
CA ASP A 178 -0.86 6.14 5.39
C ASP A 178 -1.66 5.76 4.13
N ILE A 179 -1.09 4.85 3.34
CA ILE A 179 -1.71 4.32 2.12
C ILE A 179 -3.03 3.61 2.39
N ALA A 180 -3.20 3.02 3.58
CA ALA A 180 -4.42 2.30 3.94
C ALA A 180 -5.56 3.29 4.11
N LYS A 181 -5.29 4.41 4.78
CA LYS A 181 -6.23 5.53 4.85
C LYS A 181 -6.56 6.12 3.48
N LEU A 182 -5.60 6.20 2.56
CA LEU A 182 -5.79 6.81 1.24
C LEU A 182 -6.54 5.92 0.23
N TYR A 183 -6.24 4.63 0.21
CA TYR A 183 -6.67 3.70 -0.84
C TYR A 183 -7.59 2.59 -0.35
N PHE A 184 -7.65 2.36 0.96
CA PHE A 184 -8.40 1.27 1.57
C PHE A 184 -9.24 1.74 2.79
N PRO A 185 -10.02 2.84 2.68
CA PRO A 185 -10.71 3.44 3.84
C PRO A 185 -11.81 2.54 4.45
N ASN A 186 -12.28 1.54 3.71
CA ASN A 186 -13.33 0.62 4.15
C ASN A 186 -12.79 -0.72 4.68
N VAL A 187 -11.47 -0.89 4.78
CA VAL A 187 -10.88 -2.12 5.32
C VAL A 187 -10.76 -1.97 6.83
N GLU A 188 -11.54 -2.76 7.57
CA GLU A 188 -11.36 -2.90 9.02
C GLU A 188 -9.99 -3.53 9.30
N ILE A 189 -8.98 -2.70 9.55
CA ILE A 189 -7.66 -3.16 9.97
C ILE A 189 -7.80 -3.73 11.38
N ARG A 190 -8.00 -5.04 11.48
CA ARG A 190 -7.80 -5.75 12.74
C ARG A 190 -6.32 -5.65 13.07
N LYS A 191 -5.95 -4.72 13.95
CA LYS A 191 -4.62 -4.68 14.56
C LYS A 191 -4.44 -6.00 15.29
N VAL A 192 -3.78 -6.97 14.65
CA VAL A 192 -3.29 -8.16 15.32
C VAL A 192 -2.19 -7.65 16.24
N LYS A 193 -2.48 -7.52 17.54
CA LYS A 193 -1.42 -7.41 18.53
C LYS A 193 -0.67 -8.73 18.47
N GLU A 194 0.55 -8.69 17.95
CA GLU A 194 1.51 -9.77 18.10
C GLU A 194 1.79 -9.97 19.59
N ASN A 195 1.11 -10.94 20.20
CA ASN A 195 1.63 -11.62 21.39
C ASN A 195 2.68 -12.63 20.89
N ILE A 196 3.87 -12.15 20.54
CA ILE A 196 5.03 -13.01 20.25
C ILE A 196 6.01 -12.86 21.41
N GLU A 197 5.55 -13.13 22.63
CA GLU A 197 6.41 -13.34 23.81
C GLU A 197 5.63 -14.27 24.75
N THR A 198 5.80 -15.58 24.60
CA THR A 198 5.60 -16.69 25.61
C THR A 198 5.31 -18.07 24.98
N GLU A 199 5.91 -18.43 23.85
CA GLU A 199 5.95 -19.86 23.42
C GLU A 199 7.38 -20.44 23.34
N ALA A 200 8.41 -19.60 23.50
CA ALA A 200 9.81 -20.05 23.47
C ALA A 200 10.36 -20.51 24.84
N GLU A 201 9.69 -20.18 25.95
CA GLU A 201 10.17 -20.56 27.29
C GLU A 201 9.61 -21.90 27.79
N ASP A 202 8.43 -22.32 27.34
CA ASP A 202 7.84 -23.61 27.76
C ASP A 202 8.46 -24.81 27.04
N SER A 203 8.99 -24.63 25.82
CA SER A 203 9.68 -25.69 25.09
C SER A 203 11.11 -25.98 25.59
N GLN A 204 11.68 -25.12 26.44
CA GLN A 204 13.00 -25.35 27.04
C GLN A 204 12.94 -25.94 28.45
N LYS A 205 11.80 -25.83 29.16
CA LYS A 205 11.59 -26.51 30.45
C LYS A 205 11.29 -28.00 30.28
N GLU A 206 10.55 -28.41 29.26
CA GLU A 206 10.24 -29.83 29.04
C GLU A 206 11.45 -30.68 28.61
N ARG A 207 12.54 -30.07 28.11
CA ARG A 207 13.78 -30.81 27.74
C ARG A 207 14.77 -31.02 28.89
N PHE A 208 14.57 -30.39 30.05
CA PHE A 208 15.47 -30.52 31.20
C PHE A 208 14.96 -31.48 32.29
N GLU A 209 13.66 -31.81 32.32
CA GLU A 209 13.11 -32.78 33.28
C GLU A 209 13.26 -34.25 32.84
N GLU A 210 13.50 -34.53 31.56
CA GLU A 210 13.63 -35.90 31.04
C GLU A 210 15.02 -36.56 31.23
N LYS A 211 15.99 -35.88 31.86
CA LYS A 211 17.34 -36.44 32.13
C LYS A 211 17.68 -36.64 33.61
N GLY A 212 16.70 -36.50 34.51
CA GLY A 212 16.91 -36.56 35.96
C GLY A 212 16.53 -37.88 36.66
N GLN A 213 16.04 -38.89 35.95
CA GLN A 213 15.61 -40.16 36.56
C GLN A 213 16.19 -41.36 35.81
N GLU A 214 17.40 -41.77 36.19
CA GLU A 214 17.78 -43.18 36.17
C GLU A 214 19.12 -43.36 36.90
N LYS A 215 19.04 -44.04 38.06
CA LYS A 215 20.05 -44.85 38.78
C LYS A 215 20.13 -44.54 40.27
N GLU A 216 19.10 -44.94 41.00
CA GLU A 216 19.27 -45.52 42.33
C GLU A 216 19.08 -47.04 42.22
N GLY A 217 20.02 -47.81 42.77
CA GLY A 217 19.88 -49.26 42.82
C GLY A 217 21.14 -50.04 43.17
N ASN A 218 21.34 -50.22 44.49
CA ASN A 218 21.96 -51.35 45.19
C ASN A 218 23.47 -51.65 45.12
N GLY A 219 24.05 -51.83 46.31
CA GLY A 219 25.35 -52.46 46.54
C GLY A 219 25.79 -52.40 48.00
N GLU A 220 25.23 -53.30 48.81
CA GLU A 220 25.51 -53.64 50.20
C GLU A 220 26.99 -53.70 50.64
N SER A 221 27.21 -53.20 51.87
CA SER A 221 28.05 -53.67 53.01
C SER A 221 29.35 -54.46 52.81
N GLU A 222 30.42 -54.01 53.48
CA GLU A 222 31.00 -54.63 54.71
C GLU A 222 32.20 -53.78 55.21
N VAL A 223 32.20 -53.29 56.45
CA VAL A 223 33.00 -53.77 57.62
C VAL A 223 34.50 -53.90 57.27
N VAL A 224 35.42 -53.16 57.91
CA VAL A 224 36.20 -53.58 59.09
C VAL A 224 37.00 -52.36 59.62
N ASN A 225 36.73 -51.98 60.87
CA ASN A 225 37.68 -51.34 61.83
C ASN A 225 38.60 -52.45 62.39
N PRO A 226 39.66 -52.19 63.18
CA PRO A 226 40.29 -50.94 63.65
C PRO A 226 41.83 -50.98 63.31
N GLU A 227 42.76 -50.12 63.73
CA GLU A 227 43.00 -49.27 64.90
C GLU A 227 43.71 -47.97 64.48
#